data_AF-A0A920I4N9-F1
#
_entry.id   AF-A0A920I4N9-F1
#
_cell.length_a   1.000
_cell.length_b   1.000
_cell.length_c   1.000
_cell.angle_alpha   90.00
_cell.angle_beta   90.00
_cell.angle_gamma   90.00
#
_symmetry.space_group_name_H-M   'P 1'
#
loop_
_entity.id
_entity.type
_entity.pdbx_description
1 polymer ?
#
loop_
_entity_poly.entity_id
_entity_poly.type
_entity_poly.pdbx_seq_one_letter_code
_entity_poly.pdbx_strand_id
1 'polypeptide(L)'
;MFIRFVLRGLMALGLVGLSALPALAADGLDTGDTAWILSATALVLFMTLPGLALFYAGLVQSKNIISVLMHHFAIACLMSVLWVVCRLFAGLLR
;
A
#
# COMPACT_ATOMS: atom_id res chain seq x y z
N MET A 1 26.37 -22.41 4.79
CA MET A 1 24.93 -22.13 4.49
C MET A 1 24.28 -21.30 5.59
N PHE A 2 24.41 -21.71 6.86
CA PHE A 2 23.93 -20.99 8.05
C PHE A 2 24.43 -19.53 8.15
N ILE A 3 25.73 -19.29 7.92
CA ILE A 3 26.33 -17.95 7.99
C ILE A 3 25.71 -16.96 6.98
N ARG A 4 25.33 -17.43 5.78
CA ARG A 4 24.72 -16.60 4.72
C ARG A 4 23.25 -16.29 5.04
N PHE A 5 22.58 -17.14 5.81
CA PHE A 5 21.20 -16.93 6.26
C PHE A 5 21.15 -15.90 7.40
N VAL A 6 22.08 -16.00 8.35
CA VAL A 6 22.25 -15.02 9.44
C VAL A 6 22.65 -13.65 8.89
N LEU A 7 23.58 -13.60 7.93
CA LEU A 7 24.01 -12.36 7.31
C LEU A 7 22.87 -11.67 6.54
N ARG A 8 22.03 -12.44 5.84
CA ARG A 8 20.82 -11.92 5.16
C ARG A 8 19.77 -11.41 6.15
N GLY A 9 19.58 -12.10 7.28
CA GLY A 9 18.68 -11.67 8.35
C GLY A 9 19.13 -10.38 9.02
N LEU A 10 20.42 -10.24 9.34
CA LEU A 10 21.01 -9.00 9.87
C LEU A 10 20.95 -7.85 8.86
N MET A 11 21.15 -8.13 7.58
CA MET A 11 21.05 -7.11 6.52
C MET A 11 19.62 -6.64 6.30
N ALA A 12 18.62 -7.54 6.39
CA ALA A 12 17.20 -7.20 6.36
C ALA A 12 16.79 -6.40 7.61
N LEU A 13 17.28 -6.77 8.79
CA LEU A 13 17.05 -6.03 10.03
C LEU A 13 17.70 -4.63 9.99
N GLY A 14 18.89 -4.53 9.39
CA GLY A 14 19.56 -3.26 9.13
C GLY A 14 18.81 -2.38 8.12
N LEU A 15 18.25 -2.97 7.06
CA LEU A 15 17.41 -2.25 6.09
C LEU A 15 16.11 -1.72 6.73
N VAL A 16 15.51 -2.50 7.64
CA VAL A 16 14.31 -2.09 8.40
C VAL A 16 14.65 -1.04 9.46
N GLY A 17 15.84 -1.11 10.07
CA GLY A 17 16.32 -0.05 10.96
C GLY A 17 16.60 1.26 10.22
N LEU A 18 17.08 1.17 8.97
CA LEU A 18 17.39 2.34 8.14
C LEU A 18 16.12 3.09 7.70
N SER A 19 14.99 2.41 7.51
CA SER A 19 13.70 3.05 7.17
C SER A 19 13.05 3.79 8.35
N ALA A 20 13.57 3.64 9.57
CA ALA A 20 13.09 4.33 10.76
C ALA A 20 13.78 5.70 11.00
N LEU A 21 14.87 6.01 10.30
CA LEU A 21 15.55 7.30 10.37
C LEU A 21 14.65 8.53 10.14
N PRO A 22 13.72 8.54 9.15
CA PRO A 22 12.84 9.69 8.95
C PRO A 22 11.83 9.89 10.11
N ALA A 23 11.56 8.86 10.92
CA ALA A 23 10.67 8.99 12.08
C ALA A 23 11.33 9.73 13.26
N LEU A 24 12.67 9.79 13.30
CA LEU A 24 13.43 10.49 14.35
C LEU A 24 13.64 11.97 14.03
N ALA A 25 13.43 12.38 12.77
CA ALA A 25 13.66 13.74 12.25
C ALA A 25 12.35 14.55 12.09
N ALA A 26 11.22 14.06 12.61
CA ALA A 26 9.92 14.71 12.46
C ALA A 26 9.81 15.94 13.39
N ASP A 27 10.49 17.02 13.03
CA ASP A 27 10.29 18.35 13.62
C ASP A 27 9.00 18.96 13.07
N GLY A 28 7.89 18.74 13.77
CA GLY A 28 6.60 19.37 13.46
C GLY A 28 5.91 18.85 12.19
N LEU A 29 4.60 19.11 12.08
CA LEU A 29 3.83 18.75 10.89
C LEU A 29 4.07 19.77 9.78
N ASP A 30 5.01 19.49 8.89
CA ASP A 30 5.21 20.29 7.69
C ASP A 30 4.04 20.10 6.71
N THR A 31 3.44 21.23 6.32
CA THR A 31 2.30 21.23 5.39
C THR A 31 2.73 20.77 4.00
N GLY A 32 3.97 21.04 3.59
CA GLY A 32 4.55 20.58 2.33
C GLY A 32 4.70 19.06 2.27
N ASP A 33 5.25 18.46 3.33
CA ASP A 33 5.41 17.00 3.43
C ASP A 33 4.07 16.28 3.48
N THR A 34 3.09 16.86 4.19
CA THR A 34 1.72 16.34 4.23
C THR A 34 1.07 16.37 2.86
N ALA A 35 1.16 17.50 2.14
CA ALA A 35 0.62 17.62 0.78
C ALA A 35 1.31 16.65 -0.19
N TRP A 36 2.63 16.46 -0.05
CA TRP A 36 3.39 15.53 -0.86
C TRP A 36 2.97 14.07 -0.60
N ILE A 37 2.86 13.66 0.67
CA ILE A 37 2.42 12.30 1.03
C ILE A 37 0.99 12.05 0.53
N LEU A 38 0.07 12.99 0.72
CA LEU A 38 -1.30 12.88 0.23
C LEU A 38 -1.34 12.71 -1.30
N SER A 39 -0.54 13.52 -2.01
CA SER A 39 -0.41 13.43 -3.48
C SER A 39 0.17 12.09 -3.91
N ALA A 40 1.23 11.61 -3.25
CA ALA A 40 1.84 10.32 -3.51
C ALA A 40 0.84 9.16 -3.27
N THR A 41 0.07 9.19 -2.17
CA THR A 41 -0.97 8.18 -1.92
C THR A 41 -2.09 8.21 -2.96
N ALA A 42 -2.47 9.40 -3.45
CA ALA A 42 -3.45 9.51 -4.53
C ALA A 42 -2.93 8.90 -5.84
N LEU A 43 -1.65 9.10 -6.18
CA LEU A 43 -1.02 8.48 -7.36
C LEU A 43 -0.99 6.94 -7.25
N VAL A 44 -0.73 6.39 -6.07
CA VAL A 44 -0.77 4.94 -5.82
C VAL A 44 -2.18 4.39 -5.99
N LEU A 45 -3.20 5.09 -5.48
CA LEU A 45 -4.61 4.71 -5.69
C LEU A 45 -4.99 4.77 -7.18
N PHE A 46 -4.42 5.71 -7.93
CA PHE A 46 -4.66 5.83 -9.38
C PHE A 46 -4.12 4.63 -10.19
N MET A 47 -3.10 3.94 -9.67
CA MET A 47 -2.60 2.70 -10.29
C MET A 47 -3.63 1.56 -10.21
N THR A 48 -4.43 1.52 -9.13
CA THR A 48 -5.45 0.48 -8.92
C THR A 48 -6.80 0.83 -9.54
N LEU A 49 -7.19 2.11 -9.50
CA LEU A 49 -8.42 2.66 -10.08
C LEU A 49 -8.05 3.93 -10.88
N PRO A 50 -8.06 3.99 -12.23
CA PRO A 50 -8.55 3.06 -13.25
C PRO A 50 -7.44 2.29 -14.02
N GLY A 51 -6.16 2.45 -13.65
CA GLY A 51 -5.00 1.98 -14.43
C GLY A 51 -4.99 0.47 -14.72
N LEU A 52 -4.99 -0.36 -13.69
CA LEU A 52 -5.04 -1.81 -13.85
C LEU A 52 -6.41 -2.28 -14.36
N ALA A 53 -7.50 -1.66 -13.89
CA ALA A 53 -8.86 -2.06 -14.25
C ALA A 53 -9.14 -1.88 -15.75
N LEU A 54 -8.68 -0.78 -16.36
CA LEU A 54 -8.79 -0.54 -17.81
C LEU A 54 -7.85 -1.45 -18.61
N PHE A 55 -6.64 -1.71 -18.11
CA PHE A 55 -5.69 -2.62 -18.76
C PHE A 55 -6.24 -4.06 -18.81
N TYR A 56 -6.77 -4.57 -17.69
CA TYR A 56 -7.38 -5.89 -17.63
C TYR A 56 -8.74 -5.96 -18.32
N ALA A 57 -9.53 -4.87 -18.33
CA ALA A 57 -10.74 -4.79 -19.12
C ALA A 57 -10.46 -4.83 -20.64
N GLY A 58 -9.36 -4.22 -21.11
CA GLY A 58 -8.97 -4.23 -22.53
C GLY A 58 -8.50 -5.58 -23.05
N LEU A 59 -8.09 -6.49 -22.17
CA LEU A 59 -7.68 -7.87 -22.50
C LEU A 59 -8.83 -8.88 -22.43
N VAL A 60 -10.00 -8.46 -21.94
CA VAL A 60 -11.18 -9.33 -21.79
C VAL A 60 -12.22 -9.04 -22.88
N GLN A 61 -13.07 -10.02 -23.17
CA GLN A 61 -14.18 -9.83 -24.10
C GLN A 61 -15.05 -8.62 -23.72
N SER A 62 -15.42 -7.79 -24.71
CA SER A 62 -16.15 -6.54 -24.48
C SER A 62 -17.42 -6.72 -23.62
N LYS A 63 -18.09 -7.88 -23.73
CA LYS A 63 -19.26 -8.23 -22.94
C LYS A 63 -19.03 -8.36 -21.41
N ASN A 64 -17.79 -8.49 -20.95
CA ASN A 64 -17.45 -8.68 -19.53
C ASN A 64 -16.75 -7.46 -18.90
N ILE A 65 -16.51 -6.38 -19.65
CA ILE A 65 -15.78 -5.19 -19.17
C ILE A 65 -16.44 -4.60 -17.91
N ILE A 66 -17.78 -4.49 -17.92
CA ILE A 66 -18.55 -3.92 -16.79
C ILE A 66 -18.35 -4.77 -15.53
N SER A 67 -18.26 -6.10 -15.65
CA SER A 67 -18.05 -7.00 -14.51
C SER A 67 -16.65 -6.85 -13.92
N VAL A 68 -15.62 -6.70 -14.75
CA VAL A 68 -14.24 -6.50 -14.31
C VAL A 68 -14.07 -5.17 -13.58
N LEU A 69 -14.69 -4.10 -14.08
CA LEU A 69 -14.69 -2.77 -13.43
C LEU A 69 -15.39 -2.82 -12.07
N MET A 70 -16.55 -3.46 -11.97
CA MET A 70 -17.26 -3.61 -10.69
C MET A 70 -16.47 -4.43 -9.66
N HIS A 71 -15.76 -5.48 -10.10
CA HIS A 71 -14.88 -6.25 -9.21
C HIS A 71 -13.72 -5.41 -8.67
N HIS A 72 -13.07 -4.59 -9.50
CA HIS A 72 -11.98 -3.72 -9.04
C HIS A 72 -12.45 -2.67 -8.02
N PHE A 73 -13.63 -2.10 -8.23
CA PHE A 73 -14.25 -1.18 -7.25
C PHE A 73 -14.61 -1.89 -5.94
N ALA A 74 -15.22 -3.09 -6.02
CA ALA A 74 -15.59 -3.88 -4.85
C ALA A 74 -14.37 -4.29 -4.03
N ILE A 75 -13.27 -4.72 -4.67
CA ILE A 75 -12.03 -5.10 -4.00
C ILE A 75 -11.37 -3.88 -3.34
N ALA A 76 -11.34 -2.73 -4.01
CA ALA A 76 -10.79 -1.50 -3.42
C ALA A 76 -11.55 -1.11 -2.13
N CYS A 77 -12.89 -1.10 -2.17
CA CYS A 77 -13.71 -0.86 -0.98
C CYS A 77 -13.48 -1.91 0.12
N LEU A 78 -13.49 -3.20 -0.24
CA LEU A 78 -13.30 -4.30 0.69
C LEU A 78 -11.94 -4.21 1.42
N MET A 79 -10.87 -3.93 0.68
CA MET A 79 -9.52 -3.79 1.24
C MET A 79 -9.38 -2.56 2.13
N SER A 80 -10.00 -1.43 1.76
CA SER A 80 -10.03 -0.23 2.61
C SER A 80 -10.74 -0.50 3.95
N VAL A 81 -11.86 -1.22 3.94
CA VAL A 81 -12.59 -1.60 5.16
C VAL A 81 -11.79 -2.60 5.99
N LEU A 82 -11.28 -3.68 5.37
CA LEU A 82 -10.45 -4.69 6.05
C LEU A 82 -9.23 -4.06 6.73
N TRP A 83 -8.60 -3.08 6.09
CA TRP A 83 -7.46 -2.36 6.66
C TRP A 83 -7.82 -1.65 7.97
N VAL A 84 -8.94 -0.92 7.98
CA VAL A 84 -9.43 -0.20 9.18
C VAL A 84 -9.82 -1.21 10.28
N VAL A 85 -10.54 -2.27 9.94
CA VAL A 85 -10.98 -3.30 10.89
C VAL A 85 -9.78 -4.04 11.51
N CYS A 86 -8.81 -4.45 10.69
CA CYS A 86 -7.61 -5.15 11.16
C CYS A 86 -6.73 -4.24 12.02
N ARG A 87 -6.57 -2.96 11.64
CA ARG A 87 -5.87 -1.96 12.46
C ARG A 87 -6.59 -1.70 13.79
N LEU A 88 -7.91 -1.62 13.78
CA LEU A 88 -8.73 -1.45 14.99
C LEU A 88 -8.59 -2.65 15.93
N PHE A 89 -8.66 -3.87 15.39
CA PHE A 89 -8.52 -5.11 16.16
C PHE A 89 -7.11 -5.27 16.74
N ALA A 90 -6.07 -4.92 15.98
CA ALA A 90 -4.69 -4.90 16.46
C ALA A 90 -4.43 -3.82 17.53
N GLY A 91 -5.23 -2.75 17.56
CA GLY A 91 -5.19 -1.73 18.62
C GLY A 91 -5.88 -2.18 19.91
N LEU A 92 -6.84 -3.10 19.84
CA LEU A 92 -7.52 -3.69 21.02
C LEU A 92 -6.64 -4.75 21.74
N LEU A 93 -5.68 -5.32 21.02
CA LEU A 93 -4.78 -6.39 21.51
C LEU A 93 -3.45 -5.86 22.08
N ARG A 94 -3.27 -4.54 22.13
CA ARG A 94 -2.17 -3.82 22.83
C ARG A 94 -2.71 -3.13 24.07
#